data_AF-A0A7X4CKP2-F1
#
_entry.id   AF-A0A7X4CKP2-F1
#
_cell.length_a   1.000
_cell.length_b   1.000
_cell.length_c   1.000
_cell.angle_alpha   90.00
_cell.angle_beta   90.00
_cell.angle_gamma   90.00
#
_symmetry.space_group_name_H-M   'P 1'
#
loop_
_entity.id
_entity.type
_entity.pdbx_description
1 polymer ?
#
loop_
_entity_poly.entity_id
_entity_poly.type
_entity_poly.pdbx_seq_one_letter_code
_entity_poly.pdbx_strand_id
1 'polypeptide(L)' 'MAQSGCLYPCNHGPLMAVYPDGVWYGDLTEVAIDRIVQEHFVEGQVEEEYVRFTSFNAGASGA' A
#
# COMPACT_ATOMS: atom_id res chain seq x y z
N MET A 1 -0.27 -16.71 4.51
CA MET A 1 0.50 -15.45 4.57
C MET A 1 1.51 -15.48 3.44
N ALA A 2 1.39 -14.58 2.47
CA ALA A 2 2.43 -14.40 1.48
C ALA A 2 3.58 -13.66 2.16
N GLN A 3 4.72 -14.33 2.34
CA GLN A 3 5.95 -13.71 2.82
C GLN A 3 6.86 -13.52 1.61
N SER A 4 7.19 -12.27 1.32
CA SER A 4 8.16 -11.94 0.27
C SER A 4 9.55 -11.76 0.86
N GLY A 5 10.56 -11.89 0.01
CA GLY A 5 11.91 -11.40 0.30
C GLY A 5 12.00 -9.88 0.17
N CYS A 6 13.22 -9.40 -0.10
CA CYS A 6 13.45 -7.97 -0.39
C CYS A 6 12.62 -7.51 -1.59
N LEU A 7 11.88 -6.41 -1.42
CA LEU A 7 11.09 -5.81 -2.49
C LEU A 7 11.76 -4.59 -3.15
N TYR A 8 12.75 -3.97 -2.48
CA TYR A 8 13.37 -2.68 -2.84
C TYR A 8 12.36 -1.51 -3.00
N PRO A 9 12.71 -0.28 -2.58
CA PRO A 9 13.94 0.16 -1.91
C PRO A 9 13.86 0.09 -0.37
N CYS A 10 14.96 -0.33 0.26
CA CYS A 10 15.00 -0.61 1.70
C CYS A 10 14.81 0.62 2.61
N ASN A 11 15.05 1.83 2.08
CA ASN A 11 14.91 3.09 2.82
C ASN A 11 13.45 3.50 3.11
N HIS A 12 12.49 2.75 2.57
CA HIS A 12 11.05 2.92 2.83
C HIS A 12 10.45 1.70 3.54
N GLY A 13 11.30 0.79 4.03
CA GLY A 13 10.85 -0.40 4.75
C GLY A 13 10.29 -0.07 6.14
N PRO A 14 9.36 -0.88 6.68
CA PRO A 14 8.75 -2.07 6.08
C PRO A 14 7.82 -1.74 4.90
N LEU A 15 7.84 -2.58 3.86
CA LEU A 15 7.10 -2.38 2.60
C LEU A 15 5.94 -3.37 2.46
N MET A 16 4.83 -2.92 1.89
CA MET A 16 3.70 -3.76 1.47
C MET A 16 3.25 -3.36 0.06
N ALA A 17 3.20 -4.33 -0.85
CA ALA A 17 2.65 -4.14 -2.19
C ALA A 17 1.26 -4.77 -2.26
N VAL A 18 0.28 -4.00 -2.73
CA VAL A 18 -1.11 -4.45 -2.93
C VAL A 18 -1.39 -4.59 -4.41
N TYR A 19 -1.82 -5.79 -4.80
CA TYR A 19 -2.27 -6.11 -6.15
C TYR A 19 -3.74 -6.53 -6.13
N PRO A 20 -4.54 -6.23 -7.17
CA PRO A 20 -4.13 -5.68 -8.48
C PRO A 20 -3.90 -4.16 -8.54
N ASP A 21 -4.17 -3.44 -7.45
CA ASP A 21 -4.22 -1.97 -7.42
C ASP A 21 -2.86 -1.30 -7.69
N GLY A 22 -1.76 -2.04 -7.53
CA GLY A 22 -0.42 -1.56 -7.82
C GLY A 22 0.04 -0.49 -6.83
N VAL A 23 -0.53 -0.49 -5.62
CA VAL A 23 -0.21 0.45 -4.55
C VAL A 23 0.90 -0.11 -3.66
N TRP A 24 1.89 0.72 -3.35
CA TRP A 24 2.99 0.37 -2.48
C TRP A 24 3.02 1.26 -1.25
N TYR A 25 2.86 0.64 -0.09
CA TYR A 25 2.93 1.27 1.22
C TYR A 25 4.32 1.10 1.84
N GLY A 26 4.76 2.12 2.59
CA GLY A 26 6.07 2.13 3.25
C GLY A 26 6.06 2.88 4.58
N ASP A 27 7.14 2.73 5.34
CA ASP A 27 7.27 3.12 6.76
C ASP A 27 6.12 2.56 7.62
N LEU A 28 5.73 1.32 7.36
CA LEU A 28 4.57 0.69 8.00
C LEU A 28 4.79 0.45 9.49
N THR A 29 3.75 0.78 10.26
CA THR A 29 3.58 0.44 11.67
C THR A 29 2.31 -0.39 11.84
N GLU A 30 2.12 -1.05 12.99
CA GLU A 30 0.89 -1.81 13.27
C GLU A 30 -0.36 -0.93 13.11
N VAL A 31 -0.32 0.30 13.63
CA VAL A 31 -1.43 1.27 13.51
C VAL A 31 -1.70 1.66 12.06
N ALA A 32 -0.65 1.86 11.25
CA ALA A 32 -0.80 2.17 9.84
C ALA A 32 -1.42 0.98 9.08
N ILE A 33 -1.05 -0.25 9.42
CA ILE A 33 -1.62 -1.45 8.81
C ILE A 33 -3.12 -1.56 9.12
N ASP A 34 -3.54 -1.35 10.37
CA ASP A 34 -4.95 -1.38 10.75
C ASP A 34 -5.78 -0.34 9.97
N ARG A 35 -5.23 0.87 9.77
CA ARG A 35 -5.86 1.91 8.94
C ARG A 35 -5.96 1.51 7.47
N ILE A 36 -4.86 1.05 6.87
CA ILE A 36 -4.84 0.60 5.48
C ILE A 36 -5.86 -0.53 5.27
N VAL A 37 -6.02 -1.43 6.25
CA VAL A 37 -7.02 -2.49 6.15
C VAL A 37 -8.43 -1.94 6.09
N GLN A 38 -8.76 -1.01 6.98
CA GLN A 38 -10.07 -0.39 7.00
C GLN A 38 -10.32 0.46 5.74
N GLU A 39 -9.40 1.35 5.39
CA GLU A 39 -9.57 2.30 4.29
C GLU A 39 -9.47 1.60 2.92
N HIS A 40 -8.38 0.89 2.67
CA HIS A 40 -8.12 0.32 1.35
C HIS A 40 -8.93 -0.95 1.09
N PHE A 41 -8.94 -1.90 2.03
CA PHE A 41 -9.56 -3.20 1.78
C PHE A 41 -11.05 -3.25 2.12
N VAL A 42 -11.53 -2.46 3.09
CA VAL A 42 -12.95 -2.44 3.44
C VAL A 42 -13.69 -1.32 2.70
N GLU A 43 -13.13 -0.11 2.65
CA GLU A 43 -13.80 1.05 2.05
C GLU A 43 -13.41 1.30 0.58
N GLY A 44 -12.34 0.67 0.09
CA GLY A 44 -11.85 0.85 -1.28
C GLY A 44 -11.16 2.19 -1.51
N GLN A 45 -10.70 2.85 -0.44
CA GLN A 45 -10.07 4.16 -0.47
C GLN A 45 -8.58 4.05 -0.15
N VAL A 46 -7.74 4.60 -1.03
CA VAL A 46 -6.29 4.60 -0.84
C VAL A 46 -5.87 5.95 -0.29
N GLU A 47 -5.52 5.99 0.99
CA GLU A 47 -5.00 7.20 1.64
C GLU A 47 -3.54 7.43 1.28
N GLU A 48 -3.21 8.63 0.82
CA GLU A 48 -1.88 8.97 0.33
C GLU A 48 -0.81 9.03 1.43
N GLU A 49 -1.21 9.14 2.71
CA GLU A 49 -0.30 9.28 3.86
C GLU A 49 0.76 8.17 3.91
N TYR A 50 0.38 6.94 3.57
CA TYR A 50 1.26 5.77 3.65
C TYR A 50 1.83 5.32 2.30
N VAL A 51 1.37 5.91 1.19
CA VAL A 51 1.73 5.51 -0.17
C VAL A 51 3.11 6.05 -0.56
N ARG A 52 3.96 5.19 -1.13
CA ARG A 52 5.30 5.55 -1.61
C ARG A 52 5.40 5.60 -3.12
N PHE A 53 4.74 4.66 -3.77
CA PHE A 53 4.69 4.61 -5.22
C PHE A 53 3.46 3.83 -5.68
N THR A 54 2.93 4.23 -6.83
CA THR A 54 1.82 3.54 -7.49
C THR A 54 2.29 3.13 -8.88
N SER A 55 2.18 1.84 -9.20
CA SER A 55 2.69 1.26 -10.46
C SER A 55 1.83 1.63 -11.68
N PHE A 56 0.63 2.15 -11.46
CA PHE A 56 -0.29 2.57 -12.51
C PHE A 56 -1.31 3.48 -11.83
N ASN A 57 -1.44 4.73 -12.28
CA ASN A 57 -2.50 5.70 -11.94
C ASN A 57 -3.57 5.18 -10.94
N ALA A 58 -3.27 5.18 -9.63
CA ALA A 58 -4.19 4.66 -8.61
C ALA A 58 -5.45 5.55 -8.43
N GLY A 59 -5.61 6.58 -9.27
CA GLY A 59 -6.78 7.44 -9.38
C GLY A 59 -7.60 7.25 -10.67
N ALA A 60 -7.49 6.11 -11.37
CA ALA A 60 -8.28 5.86 -12.60
C ALA A 60 -9.54 4.98 -12.40
N SER A 61 -9.97 4.69 -11.17
CA SER A 61 -11.32 4.16 -10.88
C SER A 61 -12.29 5.28 -10.49
N GLY A 62 -12.37 6.27 -11.38
CA GLY A 62 -13.35 7.36 -11.33
C GLY A 62 -14.06 7.53 -12.67
N ALA A 63 -14.52 6.42 -13.28
CA ALA A 63 -15.57 6.35 -14.32
C ALA A 63 -15.98 4.90 -14.56
#